data_AF-A0A2E5DXS3-F1
#
_entry.id   AF-A0A2E5DXS3-F1
#
_cell.length_a   1.000
_cell.length_b   1.000
_cell.length_c   1.000
_cell.angle_alpha   90.00
_cell.angle_beta   90.00
_cell.angle_gamma   90.00
#
_symmetry.space_group_name_H-M   'P 1'
#
loop_
_entity.id
_entity.type
_entity.pdbx_description
1 polymer ?
#
loop_
_entity_poly.entity_id
_entity_poly.type
_entity_poly.pdbx_seq_one_letter_code
_entity_poly.pdbx_strand_id
1 'polypeptide(L)'
;MYRTLRDAEAALKPGEKIWGGYYPSGAYYFINATPVVFWRDFMMKRERLFCEVIRPSPCHMYLDIDGGDPPAIWKRLKPVLEMVYKEFGNDTLQCVEMHADSDTKKSSHIIMKGEKWCLPSPQAGLDLMKTVHRMSEEMDSGILDDDWDYIDLRIYTRNRQFRMLGCSKPGQNRPFVGIPLTYDNWYASLVQPLEDRDAVHLPTIKSTPVMQTNVPAFLQDVVMSLNIKPVRVYNPIFSWIWIIHHRGCPFVNRVHRHNNNYIVISLENGTVTYKCHHCQNRKKTVHLPTAIKERFRKMLHSNMTFTF
;
A
#
# COMPACT_ATOMS: atom_id res chain seq x y z
N MET A 1 -21.77 2.12 25.41
CA MET A 1 -20.32 1.85 25.46
C MET A 1 -20.16 0.39 25.81
N TYR A 2 -19.30 -0.33 25.11
CA TYR A 2 -19.07 -1.77 25.27
C TYR A 2 -17.67 -2.01 25.85
N ARG A 3 -17.50 -3.05 26.66
CA ARG A 3 -16.20 -3.40 27.24
C ARG A 3 -15.33 -4.21 26.28
N THR A 4 -15.96 -4.97 25.38
CA THR A 4 -15.26 -5.80 24.40
C THR A 4 -15.65 -5.40 22.98
N LEU A 5 -14.73 -5.64 22.04
CA LEU A 5 -14.99 -5.40 20.63
C LEU A 5 -16.08 -6.35 20.10
N ARG A 6 -16.10 -7.59 20.60
CA ARG A 6 -17.11 -8.58 20.21
C ARG A 6 -18.53 -8.10 20.53
N ASP A 7 -18.74 -7.52 21.71
CA ASP A 7 -20.05 -6.99 22.09
C ASP A 7 -20.43 -5.77 21.24
N ALA A 8 -19.45 -4.93 20.90
CA ALA A 8 -19.65 -3.80 20.00
C ALA A 8 -20.02 -4.27 18.58
N GLU A 9 -19.32 -5.28 18.03
CA GLU A 9 -19.63 -5.87 16.72
C GLU A 9 -21.03 -6.48 16.71
N ALA A 10 -21.42 -7.22 17.76
CA ALA A 10 -22.75 -7.85 17.86
C ALA A 10 -23.89 -6.83 17.92
N ALA A 11 -23.62 -5.62 18.41
CA ALA A 11 -24.62 -4.56 18.58
C ALA A 11 -24.52 -3.44 17.52
N LEU A 12 -23.74 -3.63 16.45
CA LEU A 12 -23.51 -2.63 15.42
C LEU A 12 -24.75 -2.47 14.52
N LYS A 13 -25.25 -1.24 14.37
CA LYS A 13 -26.41 -0.93 13.51
C LYS A 13 -25.98 -0.35 12.16
N PRO A 14 -26.85 -0.38 11.13
CA PRO A 14 -26.60 0.29 9.86
C PRO A 14 -26.23 1.77 10.04
N GLY A 15 -25.20 2.23 9.33
CA GLY A 15 -24.69 3.60 9.41
C GLY A 15 -23.83 3.92 10.63
N GLU A 16 -23.73 3.00 11.60
CA GLU A 16 -22.81 3.14 12.73
C GLU A 16 -21.42 2.61 12.39
N LYS A 17 -20.44 3.16 13.10
CA LYS A 17 -19.07 2.64 13.15
C LYS A 17 -18.69 2.32 14.59
N ILE A 18 -17.73 1.41 14.74
CA ILE A 18 -17.12 1.11 16.02
C ILE A 18 -15.96 2.09 16.25
N TRP A 19 -16.07 2.86 17.31
CA TRP A 19 -15.06 3.77 17.78
C TRP A 19 -14.41 3.22 19.03
N GLY A 20 -13.14 3.49 19.16
CA GLY A 20 -12.32 3.11 20.29
C GLY A 20 -12.13 4.26 21.26
N GLY A 21 -12.20 3.99 22.55
CA GLY A 21 -11.95 5.00 23.59
C GLY A 21 -11.13 4.44 24.75
N TYR A 22 -10.37 5.32 25.39
CA TYR A 22 -9.67 5.01 26.64
C TYR A 22 -10.33 5.73 27.81
N TYR A 23 -10.46 5.02 28.92
CA TYR A 23 -10.66 5.67 30.22
C TYR A 23 -9.35 6.35 30.66
N PRO A 24 -9.39 7.33 31.58
CA PRO A 24 -8.18 7.92 32.15
C PRO A 24 -7.26 6.88 32.80
N SER A 25 -7.80 5.76 33.28
CA SER A 25 -7.05 4.62 33.79
C SER A 25 -6.27 3.83 32.73
N GLY A 26 -6.44 4.15 31.44
CA GLY A 26 -5.90 3.41 30.31
C GLY A 26 -6.74 2.21 29.88
N ALA A 27 -7.79 1.86 30.62
CA ALA A 27 -8.70 0.77 30.24
C ALA A 27 -9.47 1.13 28.95
N TYR A 28 -9.73 0.13 28.11
CA TYR A 28 -10.36 0.33 26.82
C TYR A 28 -11.88 0.17 26.86
N TYR A 29 -12.58 0.87 25.98
CA TYR A 29 -13.99 0.65 25.68
C TYR A 29 -14.31 0.98 24.22
N PHE A 30 -15.47 0.52 23.77
CA PHE A 30 -15.94 0.70 22.41
C PHE A 30 -17.26 1.45 22.37
N ILE A 31 -17.49 2.22 21.32
CA ILE A 31 -18.71 2.98 21.09
C ILE A 31 -19.22 2.60 19.70
N ASN A 32 -20.50 2.27 19.58
CA ASN A 32 -21.17 2.26 18.29
C ASN A 32 -21.91 3.57 18.14
N ALA A 33 -21.63 4.31 17.08
CA ALA A 33 -22.30 5.55 16.77
C ALA A 33 -22.11 5.90 15.29
N THR A 34 -23.05 6.64 14.72
CA THR A 34 -22.80 7.35 13.46
C THR A 34 -21.73 8.42 13.70
N PRO A 35 -20.99 8.87 12.67
CA PRO A 35 -19.94 9.87 12.84
C PRO A 35 -20.45 11.20 13.37
N VAL A 36 -21.63 11.63 12.93
CA VAL A 36 -22.26 12.87 13.42
C VAL A 36 -22.52 12.78 14.93
N VAL A 37 -23.09 11.66 15.39
CA VAL A 37 -23.35 11.43 16.82
C VAL A 37 -22.04 11.32 17.58
N PHE A 38 -21.07 10.58 17.05
CA PHE A 38 -19.76 10.41 17.68
C PHE A 38 -19.04 11.74 17.85
N TRP A 39 -19.00 12.56 16.80
CA TRP A 39 -18.40 13.88 16.83
C TRP A 39 -19.06 14.77 17.90
N ARG A 40 -20.38 14.93 17.81
CA ARG A 40 -21.15 15.82 18.69
C ARG A 40 -21.07 15.40 20.16
N ASP A 41 -21.21 14.11 20.45
CA ASP A 41 -21.42 13.64 21.82
C ASP A 41 -20.16 13.10 22.51
N PHE A 42 -19.11 12.80 21.74
CA PHE A 42 -17.86 12.28 22.27
C PHE A 42 -16.68 13.21 21.96
N MET A 43 -16.39 13.48 20.69
CA MET A 43 -15.22 14.29 20.32
C MET A 43 -15.25 15.72 20.87
N MET A 44 -16.43 16.34 20.90
CA MET A 44 -16.58 17.75 21.31
C MET A 44 -16.85 17.95 22.80
N LYS A 45 -17.34 16.92 23.50
CA LYS A 45 -17.80 17.04 24.90
C LYS A 45 -16.90 16.35 25.91
N ARG A 46 -15.99 15.49 25.47
CA ARG A 46 -15.17 14.64 26.34
C ARG A 46 -13.70 14.87 26.09
N GLU A 47 -12.89 14.34 26.99
CA GLU A 47 -11.46 14.22 26.76
C GLU A 47 -11.22 13.37 25.50
N ARG A 48 -10.41 13.90 24.58
CA ARG A 48 -10.19 13.32 23.25
C ARG A 48 -9.16 12.21 23.32
N LEU A 49 -9.57 11.06 23.86
CA LEU A 49 -8.76 9.85 23.97
C LEU A 49 -9.35 8.74 23.10
N PHE A 50 -9.54 9.04 21.81
CA PHE A 50 -10.26 8.15 20.91
C PHE A 50 -9.42 7.69 19.71
N CYS A 51 -9.78 6.50 19.22
CA CYS A 51 -9.23 5.89 18.02
C CYS A 51 -10.37 5.45 17.09
N GLU A 52 -10.09 5.42 15.80
CA GLU A 52 -10.86 4.64 14.85
C GLU A 52 -10.50 3.16 15.01
N VAL A 53 -11.49 2.26 15.02
CA VAL A 53 -11.25 0.81 14.94
C VAL A 53 -11.29 0.41 13.47
N ILE A 54 -10.13 0.13 12.89
CA ILE A 54 -9.97 -0.26 11.49
C ILE A 54 -10.28 -1.75 11.34
N ARG A 55 -11.48 -2.04 10.81
CA ARG A 55 -11.97 -3.39 10.57
C ARG A 55 -11.28 -4.05 9.36
N PRO A 56 -11.33 -5.38 9.19
CA PRO A 56 -10.87 -6.07 7.97
C PRO A 56 -11.83 -5.81 6.80
N SER A 57 -11.98 -4.56 6.41
CA SER A 57 -12.86 -4.05 5.36
C SER A 57 -12.14 -2.96 4.57
N PRO A 58 -12.70 -2.50 3.43
CA PRO A 58 -12.04 -1.51 2.60
C PRO A 58 -11.59 -0.27 3.37
N CYS A 59 -10.42 0.26 3.02
CA CYS A 59 -9.81 1.39 3.69
C CYS A 59 -8.96 2.23 2.73
N HIS A 60 -8.74 3.50 3.08
CA HIS A 60 -7.68 4.28 2.48
C HIS A 60 -6.31 3.70 2.84
N MET A 61 -5.26 4.09 2.11
CA MET A 61 -3.89 3.82 2.54
C MET A 61 -3.56 4.74 3.71
N TYR A 62 -2.88 4.21 4.73
CA TYR A 62 -2.56 4.98 5.92
C TYR A 62 -1.19 4.58 6.45
N LEU A 63 -0.42 5.54 6.96
CA LEU A 63 0.93 5.36 7.46
C LEU A 63 1.03 5.89 8.88
N ASP A 64 1.88 5.25 9.67
CA ASP A 64 2.30 5.71 10.99
C ASP A 64 3.83 5.79 10.96
N ILE A 65 4.36 7.01 10.98
CA ILE A 65 5.79 7.28 11.05
C ILE A 65 6.11 7.64 12.50
N ASP A 66 6.80 6.76 13.22
CA ASP A 66 6.99 6.83 14.67
C ASP A 66 8.47 7.00 15.05
N GLY A 67 9.11 8.06 14.54
CA GLY A 67 10.49 8.43 14.85
C GLY A 67 11.16 9.24 13.74
N GLY A 68 12.47 9.44 13.86
CA GLY A 68 13.27 10.17 12.86
C GLY A 68 12.78 11.61 12.64
N ASP A 69 12.67 11.99 11.37
CA ASP A 69 12.05 13.24 10.94
C ASP A 69 10.85 12.98 10.02
N PRO A 70 9.64 12.78 10.57
CA PRO A 70 8.48 12.35 9.80
C PRO A 70 8.16 13.21 8.57
N PRO A 71 8.26 14.56 8.60
CA PRO A 71 8.10 15.38 7.39
C PRO A 71 9.12 15.06 6.28
N ALA A 72 10.38 14.81 6.63
CA ALA A 72 11.42 14.48 5.66
C ALA A 72 11.23 13.07 5.08
N ILE A 73 10.90 12.10 5.92
CA ILE A 73 10.55 10.73 5.51
C ILE A 73 9.36 10.77 4.53
N TRP A 74 8.30 11.49 4.91
CA TRP A 74 7.12 11.62 4.08
C TRP A 74 7.42 12.30 2.74
N LYS A 75 8.23 13.38 2.74
CA LYS A 75 8.66 14.06 1.51
C LYS A 75 9.36 13.12 0.53
N ARG A 76 10.11 12.12 1.01
CA ARG A 76 10.78 11.12 0.17
C ARG A 76 9.86 9.97 -0.26
N LEU A 77 8.98 9.51 0.63
CA LEU A 77 8.07 8.40 0.36
C LEU A 77 6.89 8.79 -0.53
N LYS A 78 6.36 10.01 -0.39
CA LYS A 78 5.17 10.49 -1.10
C LYS A 78 5.26 10.35 -2.62
N PRO A 79 6.33 10.78 -3.32
CA PRO A 79 6.43 10.62 -4.78
C PRO A 79 6.39 9.16 -5.24
N VAL A 80 6.96 8.24 -4.46
CA VAL A 80 6.94 6.80 -4.79
C VAL A 80 5.52 6.27 -4.72
N LEU A 81 4.77 6.64 -3.68
CA LEU A 81 3.37 6.22 -3.54
C LEU A 81 2.46 6.92 -4.55
N GLU A 82 2.69 8.19 -4.88
CA GLU A 82 1.96 8.90 -5.95
C GLU A 82 2.14 8.23 -7.31
N MET A 83 3.37 7.82 -7.65
CA MET A 83 3.64 7.04 -8.84
C MET A 83 2.83 5.74 -8.85
N VAL A 84 2.86 4.98 -7.75
CA VAL A 84 2.09 3.73 -7.65
C VAL A 84 0.58 3.98 -7.82
N TYR A 85 0.04 5.02 -7.18
CA TYR A 85 -1.38 5.38 -7.28
C TYR A 85 -1.78 5.81 -8.70
N LYS A 86 -0.90 6.57 -9.38
CA LYS A 86 -1.10 6.99 -10.76
C LYS A 86 -1.14 5.79 -11.71
N GLU A 87 -0.27 4.80 -11.53
CA GLU A 87 -0.28 3.55 -12.31
C GLU A 87 -1.58 2.75 -12.13
N PHE A 88 -2.27 2.91 -10.99
CA PHE A 88 -3.59 2.34 -10.77
C PHE A 88 -4.74 3.18 -11.34
N GLY A 89 -4.47 4.25 -12.10
CA GLY A 89 -5.49 5.09 -12.72
C GLY A 89 -6.14 6.09 -11.76
N ASN A 90 -5.41 6.48 -10.71
CA ASN A 90 -5.86 7.55 -9.82
C ASN A 90 -5.08 8.84 -10.09
N ASP A 91 -5.74 9.78 -10.76
CA ASP A 91 -5.11 11.04 -11.17
C ASP A 91 -4.96 12.05 -10.03
N THR A 92 -5.76 11.91 -8.96
CA THR A 92 -5.72 12.80 -7.81
C THR A 92 -5.57 12.01 -6.51
N LEU A 93 -4.53 12.37 -5.75
CA LEU A 93 -4.25 11.82 -4.45
C LEU A 93 -4.32 12.94 -3.41
N GLN A 94 -5.30 12.86 -2.52
CA GLN A 94 -5.40 13.75 -1.39
C GLN A 94 -4.69 13.12 -0.20
N CYS A 95 -3.86 13.89 0.50
CA CYS A 95 -3.16 13.40 1.69
C CYS A 95 -3.62 14.21 2.89
N VAL A 96 -4.09 13.52 3.92
CA VAL A 96 -4.36 14.10 5.23
C VAL A 96 -3.18 13.78 6.13
N GLU A 97 -2.42 14.82 6.44
CA GLU A 97 -1.20 14.73 7.24
C GLU A 97 -1.50 15.24 8.65
N MET A 98 -1.25 14.39 9.63
CA MET A 98 -1.40 14.73 11.03
C MET A 98 -0.11 14.42 11.76
N HIS A 99 0.35 15.32 12.62
CA HIS A 99 1.53 15.12 13.45
C HIS A 99 1.17 15.25 14.93
N ALA A 100 1.90 14.53 15.75
CA ALA A 100 1.84 14.59 17.18
C ALA A 100 3.29 14.70 17.62
N ASP A 101 3.76 15.89 17.98
CA ASP A 101 5.16 16.10 18.32
C ASP A 101 5.35 16.48 19.78
N SER A 102 6.51 16.15 20.31
CA SER A 102 7.01 16.51 21.63
C SER A 102 8.53 16.63 21.55
N ASP A 103 9.14 17.21 22.58
CA ASP A 103 10.60 17.39 22.63
C ASP A 103 11.39 16.08 22.49
N THR A 104 10.80 14.95 22.87
CA THR A 104 11.46 13.63 22.87
C THR A 104 10.95 12.68 21.80
N LYS A 105 9.82 13.00 21.15
CA LYS A 105 9.18 12.09 20.20
C LYS A 105 8.38 12.83 19.14
N LYS A 106 8.72 12.57 17.88
CA LYS A 106 7.98 12.98 16.69
C LYS A 106 7.18 11.82 16.15
N SER A 107 5.97 12.06 15.66
CA SER A 107 5.14 11.02 15.06
C SER A 107 4.13 11.63 14.11
N SER A 108 3.95 11.01 12.95
CA SER A 108 2.98 11.43 11.95
C SER A 108 2.07 10.29 11.51
N HIS A 109 0.79 10.59 11.43
CA HIS A 109 -0.19 9.80 10.70
C HIS A 109 -0.41 10.44 9.33
N ILE A 110 -0.30 9.65 8.28
CA ILE A 110 -0.61 10.08 6.90
C ILE A 110 -1.75 9.22 6.38
N ILE A 111 -2.78 9.83 5.81
CA ILE A 111 -3.90 9.10 5.20
C ILE A 111 -4.04 9.54 3.76
N MET A 112 -3.93 8.59 2.83
CA MET A 112 -3.91 8.85 1.40
C MET A 112 -5.24 8.43 0.79
N LYS A 113 -5.98 9.43 0.29
CA LYS A 113 -7.34 9.32 -0.22
C LYS A 113 -7.34 9.44 -1.72
N GLY A 114 -7.75 8.37 -2.38
CA GLY A 114 -8.16 8.41 -3.77
C GLY A 114 -9.63 8.77 -3.90
N GLU A 115 -9.98 9.52 -4.95
CA GLU A 115 -11.38 9.83 -5.26
C GLU A 115 -12.18 8.55 -5.50
N LYS A 116 -11.64 7.65 -6.32
CA LYS A 116 -12.31 6.40 -6.74
C LYS A 116 -11.76 5.14 -6.05
N TRP A 117 -10.79 5.28 -5.13
CA TRP A 117 -9.96 4.15 -4.73
C TRP A 117 -9.84 3.97 -3.22
N CYS A 118 -10.15 2.76 -2.79
CA CYS A 118 -9.82 2.21 -1.48
C CYS A 118 -9.11 0.87 -1.66
N LEU A 119 -8.19 0.57 -0.75
CA LEU A 119 -7.63 -0.76 -0.59
C LEU A 119 -8.74 -1.71 -0.12
N PRO A 120 -8.73 -2.99 -0.53
CA PRO A 120 -9.77 -3.94 -0.13
C PRO A 120 -9.72 -4.31 1.37
N SER A 121 -8.56 -4.14 2.01
CA SER A 121 -8.38 -4.35 3.46
C SER A 121 -7.07 -3.73 3.94
N PRO A 122 -6.84 -3.60 5.27
CA PRO A 122 -5.55 -3.22 5.83
C PRO A 122 -4.38 -4.11 5.35
N GLN A 123 -4.62 -5.42 5.17
CA GLN A 123 -3.59 -6.34 4.69
C GLN A 123 -3.05 -5.94 3.31
N ALA A 124 -3.91 -5.42 2.43
CA ALA A 124 -3.49 -4.95 1.12
C ALA A 124 -2.57 -3.72 1.21
N GLY A 125 -2.74 -2.87 2.22
CA GLY A 125 -1.83 -1.76 2.51
C GLY A 125 -0.45 -2.26 3.00
N LEU A 126 -0.42 -3.29 3.85
CA LEU A 126 0.83 -3.94 4.25
C LEU A 126 1.58 -4.53 3.06
N ASP A 127 0.87 -5.24 2.19
CA ASP A 127 1.45 -5.89 1.01
C ASP A 127 2.01 -4.83 0.03
N LEU A 128 1.30 -3.70 -0.11
CA LEU A 128 1.78 -2.56 -0.87
C LEU A 128 3.05 -1.96 -0.25
N MET A 129 3.07 -1.67 1.06
CA MET A 129 4.26 -1.10 1.71
C MET A 129 5.47 -2.02 1.65
N LYS A 130 5.29 -3.34 1.80
CA LYS A 130 6.38 -4.31 1.61
C LYS A 130 6.93 -4.29 0.19
N THR A 131 6.05 -4.08 -0.79
CA THR A 131 6.47 -3.94 -2.20
C THR A 131 7.29 -2.66 -2.38
N VAL A 132 6.83 -1.54 -1.82
CA VAL A 132 7.55 -0.25 -1.87
C VAL A 132 8.91 -0.34 -1.17
N HIS A 133 8.99 -1.04 -0.03
CA HIS A 133 10.26 -1.27 0.68
C HIS A 133 11.25 -2.05 -0.16
N ARG A 134 10.85 -3.21 -0.69
CA ARG A 134 11.73 -3.99 -1.55
C ARG A 134 12.20 -3.19 -2.78
N MET A 135 11.35 -2.33 -3.34
CA MET A 135 11.76 -1.45 -4.44
C MET A 135 12.82 -0.45 -4.03
N SER A 136 12.72 0.16 -2.84
CA SER A 136 13.70 1.16 -2.42
C SER A 136 15.08 0.53 -2.20
N GLU A 137 15.12 -0.67 -1.59
CA GLU A 137 16.37 -1.43 -1.39
C GLU A 137 17.05 -1.74 -2.74
N GLU A 138 16.27 -2.08 -3.75
CA GLU A 138 16.80 -2.51 -5.05
C GLU A 138 17.17 -1.39 -6.00
N MET A 139 16.58 -0.21 -5.84
CA MET A 139 16.93 0.94 -6.66
C MET A 139 18.33 1.51 -6.34
N ASP A 140 19.02 0.98 -5.31
CA ASP A 140 20.32 1.46 -4.79
C ASP A 140 20.35 2.99 -4.69
N SER A 141 19.19 3.53 -4.37
CA SER A 141 18.93 4.97 -4.46
C SER A 141 19.25 5.66 -3.15
N GLY A 142 19.39 4.88 -2.07
CA GLY A 142 19.55 5.38 -0.70
C GLY A 142 18.39 6.26 -0.25
N ILE A 143 17.27 6.31 -1.00
CA ILE A 143 16.21 7.29 -0.76
C ILE A 143 15.51 7.03 0.58
N LEU A 144 15.41 5.77 1.02
CA LEU A 144 14.65 5.39 2.22
C LEU A 144 15.36 4.39 3.13
N ASP A 145 16.62 4.02 2.87
CA ASP A 145 17.23 2.84 3.51
C ASP A 145 17.26 2.93 5.05
N ASP A 146 17.55 4.11 5.60
CA ASP A 146 17.50 4.35 7.05
C ASP A 146 16.10 4.73 7.57
N ASP A 147 15.16 5.05 6.68
CA ASP A 147 13.84 5.58 7.05
C ASP A 147 12.84 4.47 7.39
N TRP A 148 13.03 3.25 6.87
CA TRP A 148 12.09 2.15 7.03
C TRP A 148 11.88 1.72 8.48
N ASP A 149 12.90 1.88 9.31
CA ASP A 149 12.83 1.61 10.76
C ASP A 149 11.84 2.53 11.48
N TYR A 150 11.53 3.69 10.89
CA TYR A 150 10.58 4.65 11.45
C TYR A 150 9.15 4.48 10.93
N ILE A 151 8.90 3.62 9.94
CA ILE A 151 7.56 3.37 9.39
C ILE A 151 6.94 2.14 10.08
N ASP A 152 5.95 2.33 10.96
CA ASP A 152 5.32 1.22 11.69
C ASP A 152 4.38 0.41 10.79
N LEU A 153 4.90 -0.66 10.19
CA LEU A 153 4.08 -1.59 9.40
C LEU A 153 3.15 -2.48 10.24
N ARG A 154 3.25 -2.47 11.59
CA ARG A 154 2.39 -3.27 12.48
C ARG A 154 0.99 -2.65 12.62
N ILE A 155 0.76 -1.47 12.04
CA ILE A 155 -0.54 -0.81 11.99
C ILE A 155 -1.56 -1.53 11.10
N TYR A 156 -1.11 -2.44 10.24
CA TYR A 156 -1.96 -3.21 9.34
C TYR A 156 -2.44 -4.52 9.97
N THR A 157 -2.86 -4.47 11.22
CA THR A 157 -3.41 -5.61 11.96
C THR A 157 -4.94 -5.54 12.02
N ARG A 158 -5.58 -6.69 12.19
CA ARG A 158 -7.04 -6.77 12.28
C ARG A 158 -7.54 -5.93 13.46
N ASN A 159 -8.54 -5.10 13.23
CA ASN A 159 -9.17 -4.25 14.24
C ASN A 159 -8.17 -3.28 14.90
N ARG A 160 -7.15 -2.82 14.13
CA ARG A 160 -6.16 -1.84 14.60
C ARG A 160 -6.89 -0.61 15.10
N GLN A 161 -6.45 -0.12 16.25
CA GLN A 161 -6.88 1.16 16.79
C GLN A 161 -5.95 2.24 16.26
N PHE A 162 -6.50 3.18 15.49
CA PHE A 162 -5.76 4.25 14.87
C PHE A 162 -6.21 5.60 15.42
N ARG A 163 -5.32 6.32 16.10
CA ARG A 163 -5.66 7.54 16.83
C ARG A 163 -6.10 8.65 15.86
N MET A 164 -7.19 9.33 16.20
CA MET A 164 -7.85 10.31 15.32
C MET A 164 -7.30 11.74 15.50
N LEU A 165 -7.64 12.63 14.54
CA LEU A 165 -7.39 14.06 14.63
C LEU A 165 -7.92 14.64 15.95
N GLY A 166 -7.10 15.44 16.62
CA GLY A 166 -7.41 16.08 17.89
C GLY A 166 -7.34 15.15 19.11
N CYS A 167 -7.07 13.85 18.92
CA CYS A 167 -6.99 12.87 20.00
C CYS A 167 -5.55 12.63 20.48
N SER A 168 -5.39 12.45 21.80
CA SER A 168 -4.12 12.08 22.44
C SER A 168 -4.16 10.66 23.03
N LYS A 169 -2.99 10.17 23.48
CA LYS A 169 -2.89 8.98 24.32
C LYS A 169 -3.15 9.40 25.78
N PRO A 170 -3.71 8.51 26.61
CA PRO A 170 -3.89 8.80 28.04
C PRO A 170 -2.58 9.29 28.67
N GLY A 171 -2.63 10.42 29.36
CA GLY A 171 -1.48 11.01 30.06
C GLY A 171 -0.38 11.65 29.20
N GLN A 172 -0.49 11.67 27.87
CA GLN A 172 0.58 12.22 27.00
C GLN A 172 0.35 13.67 26.56
N ASN A 173 -0.86 14.22 26.71
CA ASN A 173 -1.28 15.57 26.28
C ASN A 173 -0.70 16.04 24.92
N ARG A 174 -0.53 15.09 23.99
CA ARG A 174 0.05 15.27 22.66
C ARG A 174 -0.98 14.81 21.63
N PRO A 175 -1.97 15.65 21.28
CA PRO A 175 -2.98 15.29 20.30
C PRO A 175 -2.39 15.27 18.90
N PHE A 176 -2.98 14.47 18.00
CA PHE A 176 -2.69 14.64 16.56
C PHE A 176 -3.30 15.95 16.06
N VAL A 177 -2.47 16.78 15.42
CA VAL A 177 -2.81 18.09 14.84
C VAL A 177 -2.26 18.16 13.41
N GLY A 178 -2.43 19.28 12.71
CA GLY A 178 -1.91 19.47 11.33
C GLY A 178 -2.93 20.13 10.42
N ILE A 179 -4.22 19.85 10.65
CA ILE A 179 -5.35 20.55 10.04
C ILE A 179 -6.32 21.02 11.14
N PRO A 180 -7.14 22.07 10.90
CA PRO A 180 -8.11 22.56 11.87
C PRO A 180 -9.06 21.45 12.35
N LEU A 181 -9.33 21.40 13.65
CA LEU A 181 -10.28 20.43 14.22
C LEU A 181 -11.73 20.88 13.97
N THR A 182 -12.22 20.58 12.77
CA THR A 182 -13.63 20.71 12.37
C THR A 182 -14.23 19.33 12.10
N TYR A 183 -15.56 19.23 12.04
CA TYR A 183 -16.22 17.97 11.69
C TYR A 183 -15.73 17.43 10.34
N ASP A 184 -15.66 18.30 9.33
CA ASP A 184 -15.27 17.92 7.97
C ASP A 184 -13.82 17.44 7.91
N ASN A 185 -12.89 18.13 8.59
CA ASN A 185 -11.49 17.72 8.65
C ASN A 185 -11.30 16.43 9.46
N TRP A 186 -12.00 16.28 10.57
CA TRP A 186 -11.99 15.04 11.35
C TRP A 186 -12.54 13.87 10.54
N TYR A 187 -13.67 14.07 9.85
CA TYR A 187 -14.27 13.08 8.97
C TYR A 187 -13.35 12.75 7.79
N ALA A 188 -12.72 13.76 7.20
CA ALA A 188 -11.71 13.61 6.16
C ALA A 188 -10.43 12.93 6.70
N SER A 189 -10.22 12.86 8.00
CA SER A 189 -9.12 12.09 8.62
C SER A 189 -9.47 10.63 8.95
N LEU A 190 -10.66 10.14 8.58
CA LEU A 190 -11.00 8.73 8.78
C LEU A 190 -10.29 7.84 7.75
N VAL A 191 -9.77 6.70 8.21
CA VAL A 191 -9.07 5.69 7.43
C VAL A 191 -10.04 4.84 6.62
N GLN A 192 -11.13 4.36 7.21
CA GLN A 192 -12.15 3.62 6.46
C GLN A 192 -13.28 4.55 6.01
N PRO A 193 -13.67 4.51 4.72
CA PRO A 193 -14.86 5.20 4.25
C PRO A 193 -16.10 4.66 4.97
N LEU A 194 -17.16 5.46 5.02
CA LEU A 194 -18.42 5.09 5.67
C LEU A 194 -19.49 4.64 4.70
N GLU A 195 -19.46 5.21 3.50
CA GLU A 195 -20.22 4.72 2.37
C GLU A 195 -19.46 3.54 1.79
N ASP A 196 -20.19 2.53 1.35
CA ASP A 196 -19.63 1.44 0.56
C ASP A 196 -19.09 2.04 -0.74
N ARG A 197 -17.78 2.34 -0.71
CA ARG A 197 -17.03 2.64 -1.92
C ARG A 197 -16.72 1.32 -2.59
N ASP A 198 -16.81 1.30 -3.92
CA ASP A 198 -16.29 0.18 -4.70
C ASP A 198 -14.85 -0.06 -4.27
N ALA A 199 -14.65 -1.16 -3.56
CA ALA A 199 -13.33 -1.60 -3.18
C ALA A 199 -12.68 -2.05 -4.47
N VAL A 200 -11.81 -1.22 -5.02
CA VAL A 200 -10.96 -1.74 -6.08
C VAL A 200 -10.02 -2.70 -5.38
N HIS A 201 -10.21 -3.97 -5.66
CA HIS A 201 -9.17 -4.93 -5.43
C HIS A 201 -7.96 -4.35 -6.16
N LEU A 202 -6.94 -3.90 -5.42
CA LEU A 202 -5.58 -3.89 -5.93
C LEU A 202 -5.51 -5.20 -6.69
N PRO A 203 -5.40 -5.19 -8.04
CA PRO A 203 -5.58 -6.37 -8.86
C PRO A 203 -4.78 -7.41 -8.15
N THR A 204 -5.48 -8.39 -7.54
CA THR A 204 -4.83 -9.26 -6.56
C THR A 204 -3.56 -9.65 -7.26
N ILE A 205 -2.39 -9.52 -6.64
CA ILE A 205 -1.14 -9.87 -7.32
C ILE A 205 -1.14 -11.39 -7.69
N LYS A 206 -2.28 -12.09 -7.61
CA LYS A 206 -2.70 -13.05 -8.63
C LYS A 206 -2.52 -12.49 -10.04
N SER A 207 -1.33 -12.77 -10.59
CA SER A 207 -1.12 -13.15 -11.98
C SER A 207 -2.42 -13.45 -12.73
N THR A 208 -3.08 -12.41 -13.23
CA THR A 208 -4.20 -12.53 -14.17
C THR A 208 -3.63 -12.24 -15.55
N PRO A 209 -3.83 -13.12 -16.55
CA PRO A 209 -3.20 -12.95 -17.84
C PRO A 209 -3.75 -11.69 -18.51
N VAL A 210 -2.91 -10.68 -18.67
CA VAL A 210 -3.15 -9.54 -19.54
C VAL A 210 -2.96 -10.03 -20.98
N MET A 211 -4.01 -9.89 -21.81
CA MET A 211 -3.85 -10.07 -23.25
C MET A 211 -2.94 -8.95 -23.79
N GLN A 212 -2.17 -9.26 -24.84
CA GLN A 212 -0.96 -8.55 -25.32
C GLN A 212 -1.03 -7.03 -25.56
N THR A 213 -2.19 -6.36 -25.45
CA THR A 213 -2.38 -5.00 -25.96
C THR A 213 -1.76 -3.88 -25.12
N ASN A 214 -1.44 -4.11 -23.84
CA ASN A 214 -0.94 -3.08 -22.92
C ASN A 214 0.49 -3.34 -22.40
N VAL A 215 1.37 -3.90 -23.24
CA VAL A 215 2.77 -4.15 -22.87
C VAL A 215 3.65 -2.98 -23.30
N PRO A 216 4.39 -2.31 -22.39
CA PRO A 216 5.32 -1.24 -22.74
C PRO A 216 6.29 -1.64 -23.84
N ALA A 217 6.57 -0.72 -24.79
CA ALA A 217 7.39 -1.00 -25.98
C ALA A 217 8.77 -1.61 -25.65
N PHE A 218 9.44 -1.13 -24.59
CA PHE A 218 10.75 -1.65 -24.20
C PHE A 218 10.73 -3.12 -23.74
N LEU A 219 9.60 -3.62 -23.22
CA LEU A 219 9.44 -5.04 -22.87
C LEU A 219 9.20 -5.90 -24.11
N GLN A 220 8.61 -5.32 -25.15
CA GLN A 220 8.54 -5.98 -26.45
C GLN A 220 9.95 -6.16 -27.02
N ASP A 221 10.82 -5.14 -26.92
CA ASP A 221 12.22 -5.23 -27.33
C ASP A 221 12.98 -6.36 -26.59
N VAL A 222 12.76 -6.51 -25.28
CA VAL A 222 13.35 -7.60 -24.50
C VAL A 222 12.97 -8.94 -25.10
N VAL A 223 11.71 -9.13 -25.45
CA VAL A 223 11.25 -10.44 -25.93
C VAL A 223 11.62 -10.68 -27.38
N MET A 224 11.60 -9.65 -28.23
CA MET A 224 12.17 -9.76 -29.57
C MET A 224 13.64 -10.15 -29.50
N SER A 225 14.42 -9.58 -28.56
CA SER A 225 15.84 -9.94 -28.38
C SER A 225 16.06 -11.40 -27.93
N LEU A 226 15.07 -11.99 -27.25
CA LEU A 226 15.08 -13.38 -26.84
C LEU A 226 14.57 -14.33 -27.94
N ASN A 227 14.08 -13.82 -29.07
CA ASN A 227 13.44 -14.56 -30.15
C ASN A 227 12.26 -15.42 -29.68
N ILE A 228 11.41 -14.86 -28.81
CA ILE A 228 10.29 -15.57 -28.18
C ILE A 228 8.97 -14.97 -28.66
N LYS A 229 8.01 -15.82 -29.07
CA LYS A 229 6.64 -15.39 -29.37
C LYS A 229 5.79 -15.42 -28.07
N PRO A 230 5.32 -14.26 -27.57
CA PRO A 230 4.45 -14.22 -26.40
C PRO A 230 3.12 -14.91 -26.63
N VAL A 231 2.54 -15.43 -25.56
CA VAL A 231 1.17 -15.96 -25.55
C VAL A 231 0.31 -15.23 -24.53
N ARG A 232 0.83 -15.07 -23.31
CA ARG A 232 0.17 -14.37 -22.21
C ARG A 232 1.20 -13.62 -21.41
N VAL A 233 0.82 -12.43 -20.99
CA VAL A 233 1.67 -11.54 -20.22
C VAL A 233 0.96 -11.24 -18.91
N TYR A 234 1.67 -11.32 -17.80
CA TYR A 234 1.14 -11.00 -16.47
C TYR A 234 1.98 -9.88 -15.89
N ASN A 235 1.35 -8.87 -15.33
CA ASN A 235 2.04 -7.75 -14.70
C ASN A 235 1.74 -7.69 -13.19
N PRO A 236 2.46 -8.44 -12.35
CA PRO A 236 2.58 -8.09 -10.93
C PRO A 236 3.47 -6.85 -10.77
N ILE A 237 2.88 -5.65 -10.84
CA ILE A 237 3.39 -4.29 -10.51
C ILE A 237 4.78 -3.91 -11.10
N PHE A 238 5.84 -4.71 -10.91
CA PHE A 238 7.21 -4.52 -11.43
C PHE A 238 7.87 -5.78 -12.01
N SER A 239 7.16 -6.90 -12.12
CA SER A 239 7.62 -8.06 -12.86
C SER A 239 6.66 -8.38 -13.99
N TRP A 240 7.19 -8.80 -15.12
CA TRP A 240 6.40 -9.24 -16.26
C TRP A 240 6.60 -10.74 -16.43
N ILE A 241 5.57 -11.54 -16.12
CA ILE A 241 5.61 -12.98 -16.38
C ILE A 241 5.08 -13.22 -17.79
N TRP A 242 5.92 -13.77 -18.65
CA TRP A 242 5.60 -14.12 -20.02
C TRP A 242 5.48 -15.64 -20.12
N ILE A 243 4.26 -16.14 -20.36
CA ILE A 243 4.08 -17.55 -20.70
C ILE A 243 4.45 -17.73 -22.17
N ILE A 244 5.34 -18.68 -22.43
CA ILE A 244 5.82 -19.01 -23.76
C ILE A 244 5.18 -20.33 -24.18
N HIS A 245 4.56 -20.39 -25.36
CA HIS A 245 4.13 -21.67 -25.96
C HIS A 245 5.31 -22.48 -26.53
N HIS A 246 6.51 -22.29 -26.00
CA HIS A 246 7.66 -23.09 -26.35
C HIS A 246 7.75 -24.27 -25.38
N ARG A 247 7.44 -25.46 -25.90
CA ARG A 247 7.48 -26.71 -25.12
C ARG A 247 8.87 -27.32 -25.03
N GLY A 248 9.82 -26.87 -25.85
CA GLY A 248 11.23 -27.27 -25.74
C GLY A 248 11.83 -26.69 -24.46
N CYS A 249 12.30 -27.56 -23.57
CA CYS A 249 12.86 -27.17 -22.30
C CYS A 249 14.39 -27.11 -22.36
N PRO A 250 15.01 -25.94 -22.14
CA PRO A 250 16.45 -25.78 -22.20
C PRO A 250 17.19 -26.51 -21.07
N PHE A 251 16.49 -26.89 -20.00
CA PHE A 251 17.11 -27.56 -18.85
C PHE A 251 17.34 -29.06 -19.03
N VAL A 252 16.56 -29.69 -19.90
CA VAL A 252 16.60 -31.14 -20.13
C VAL A 252 16.69 -31.49 -21.62
N ASN A 253 16.87 -30.47 -22.47
CA ASN A 253 17.00 -30.57 -23.92
C ASN A 253 15.94 -31.49 -24.58
N ARG A 254 14.69 -31.41 -24.10
CA ARG A 254 13.54 -32.19 -24.62
C ARG A 254 12.25 -31.39 -24.58
N VAL A 255 11.24 -31.83 -25.33
CA VAL A 255 9.91 -31.22 -25.39
C VAL A 255 9.01 -31.75 -24.27
N HIS A 256 8.33 -30.85 -23.55
CA HIS A 256 7.32 -31.22 -22.55
C HIS A 256 5.93 -31.41 -23.18
N ARG A 257 5.18 -32.41 -22.71
CA ARG A 257 3.87 -32.76 -23.27
C ARG A 257 2.74 -31.84 -22.80
N HIS A 258 2.77 -31.40 -21.55
CA HIS A 258 1.64 -30.70 -20.89
C HIS A 258 1.96 -29.30 -20.34
N ASN A 259 3.23 -28.96 -20.10
CA ASN A 259 3.58 -27.70 -19.45
C ASN A 259 4.30 -26.74 -20.39
N ASN A 260 3.86 -25.48 -20.37
CA ASN A 260 4.57 -24.38 -21.02
C ASN A 260 5.74 -23.94 -20.13
N ASN A 261 6.81 -23.51 -20.78
CA ASN A 261 7.83 -22.74 -20.10
C ASN A 261 7.35 -21.29 -19.96
N TYR A 262 7.90 -20.58 -18.98
CA TYR A 262 7.59 -19.17 -18.80
C TYR A 262 8.85 -18.41 -18.44
N ILE A 263 8.86 -17.14 -18.81
CA ILE A 263 9.88 -16.19 -18.44
C ILE A 263 9.30 -15.25 -17.41
N VAL A 264 10.10 -14.93 -16.41
CA VAL A 264 9.83 -13.83 -15.48
C VAL A 264 10.87 -12.76 -15.79
N ILE A 265 10.42 -11.65 -16.36
CA ILE A 265 11.24 -10.45 -16.48
C ILE A 265 11.07 -9.69 -15.17
N SER A 266 12.09 -9.72 -14.32
CA SER A 266 12.14 -8.92 -13.10
C SER A 266 12.82 -7.61 -13.48
N LEU A 267 12.03 -6.54 -13.56
CA LEU A 267 12.57 -5.19 -13.79
C LEU A 267 13.34 -4.72 -12.56
N GLU A 268 12.80 -5.06 -11.39
CA GLU A 268 13.40 -5.13 -10.06
C GLU A 268 14.89 -5.57 -10.10
N ASN A 269 15.20 -6.81 -10.49
CA ASN A 269 16.59 -7.29 -10.52
C ASN A 269 17.33 -6.99 -11.85
N GLY A 270 16.66 -6.37 -12.81
CA GLY A 270 17.12 -6.28 -14.19
C GLY A 270 17.50 -7.66 -14.76
N THR A 271 16.67 -8.68 -14.52
CA THR A 271 16.93 -10.06 -14.94
C THR A 271 15.76 -10.66 -15.72
N VAL A 272 16.10 -11.64 -16.55
CA VAL A 272 15.17 -12.55 -17.22
C VAL A 272 15.39 -13.92 -16.61
N THR A 273 14.40 -14.42 -15.89
CA THR A 273 14.42 -15.77 -15.32
C THR A 273 13.54 -16.70 -16.13
N TYR A 274 14.15 -17.61 -16.87
CA TYR A 274 13.45 -18.72 -17.50
C TYR A 274 13.09 -19.76 -16.43
N LYS A 275 11.83 -20.21 -16.39
CA LYS A 275 11.34 -21.22 -15.46
C LYS A 275 10.57 -22.30 -16.20
N CYS A 276 10.67 -23.52 -15.68
CA CYS A 276 9.91 -24.66 -16.17
C CYS A 276 9.13 -25.31 -15.03
N HIS A 277 7.79 -25.34 -15.15
CA HIS A 277 6.94 -26.00 -14.15
C HIS A 277 7.16 -27.51 -14.07
N HIS A 278 7.55 -28.17 -15.17
CA HIS A 278 7.71 -29.63 -15.19
C HIS A 278 9.05 -30.10 -14.61
N CYS A 279 10.10 -29.30 -14.75
CA CYS A 279 11.46 -29.63 -14.29
C CYS A 279 11.70 -29.19 -12.83
N GLN A 280 10.75 -29.44 -11.92
CA GLN A 280 10.88 -29.12 -10.49
C GLN A 280 11.27 -27.66 -10.22
N ASN A 281 10.71 -26.71 -10.98
CA ASN A 281 11.06 -25.28 -10.87
C ASN A 281 12.53 -24.93 -11.12
N ARG A 282 13.26 -25.74 -11.91
CA ARG A 282 14.56 -25.32 -12.45
C ARG A 282 14.42 -23.94 -13.10
N LYS A 283 15.37 -23.07 -12.76
CA LYS A 283 15.41 -21.68 -13.20
C LYS A 283 16.77 -21.35 -13.80
N LYS A 284 16.78 -20.59 -14.90
CA LYS A 284 17.99 -19.97 -15.46
C LYS A 284 17.74 -18.48 -15.49
N THR A 285 18.54 -17.74 -14.75
CA THR A 285 18.47 -16.29 -14.68
C THR A 285 19.61 -15.71 -15.48
N VAL A 286 19.30 -14.76 -16.36
CA VAL A 286 20.27 -13.97 -17.09
C VAL A 286 20.00 -12.50 -16.82
N HIS A 287 21.04 -11.67 -16.80
CA HIS A 287 20.84 -10.23 -16.69
C HIS A 287 20.34 -9.66 -18.01
N LEU A 288 19.45 -8.67 -17.91
CA LEU A 288 19.07 -7.84 -19.04
C LEU A 288 20.29 -7.07 -19.57
N PRO A 289 20.40 -6.88 -20.89
CA PRO A 289 21.42 -5.99 -21.46
C PRO A 289 21.36 -4.59 -20.84
N THR A 290 22.53 -3.96 -20.65
CA THR A 290 22.65 -2.62 -20.03
C THR A 290 21.76 -1.58 -20.71
N ALA A 291 21.71 -1.57 -22.04
CA ALA A 291 20.87 -0.66 -22.81
C ALA A 291 19.37 -0.76 -22.47
N ILE A 292 18.87 -1.97 -22.15
CA ILE A 292 17.48 -2.18 -21.75
C ILE A 292 17.26 -1.66 -20.32
N LYS A 293 18.19 -1.95 -19.40
CA LYS A 293 18.15 -1.43 -18.04
C LYS A 293 18.15 0.10 -18.01
N GLU A 294 18.97 0.73 -18.86
CA GLU A 294 19.04 2.18 -19.00
C GLU A 294 17.75 2.79 -19.56
N ARG A 295 17.13 2.16 -20.56
CA ARG A 295 15.82 2.60 -21.07
C ARG A 295 14.74 2.53 -19.98
N PHE A 296 14.74 1.47 -19.19
CA PHE A 296 13.83 1.32 -18.06
C PHE A 296 14.06 2.40 -16.98
N ARG A 297 15.33 2.62 -16.58
CA ARG A 297 15.69 3.70 -15.66
C ARG A 297 15.28 5.06 -16.21
N LYS A 298 15.54 5.33 -17.50
CA LYS A 298 15.13 6.58 -18.15
C LYS A 298 13.61 6.77 -18.11
N MET A 299 12.82 5.73 -18.34
CA MET A 299 11.36 5.78 -18.23
C MET A 299 10.90 6.11 -16.80
N LEU A 300 11.51 5.47 -15.79
CA LEU A 300 11.24 5.80 -14.38
C LEU A 300 11.63 7.25 -14.08
N HIS A 301 12.83 7.68 -14.48
CA HIS A 301 13.31 9.03 -14.26
C HIS A 301 12.50 10.09 -15.02
N SER A 302 12.10 9.85 -16.28
CA SER A 302 11.29 10.79 -17.08
C SER A 302 9.89 10.96 -16.51
N ASN A 303 9.36 9.94 -15.83
CA ASN A 303 8.11 10.01 -15.10
C ASN A 303 8.27 10.63 -13.69
N MET A 304 9.51 10.76 -13.19
CA MET A 304 9.84 11.37 -11.89
C MET A 304 10.36 12.81 -12.01
N THR A 305 10.86 13.24 -13.17
CA THR A 305 11.16 14.65 -13.46
C THR A 305 9.89 15.38 -13.82
N PHE A 306 9.07 15.70 -12.81
CA PHE A 306 8.17 16.84 -12.91
C PHE A 306 9.00 18.09 -12.59
N THR A 307 9.10 19.00 -13.56
CA THR A 307 9.54 20.37 -13.34
C THR A 307 8.66 20.99 -12.25
N PHE A 308 9.31 21.44 -11.17
CA PHE A 308 8.74 22.27 -10.13
C PHE A 308 8.15 23.56 -10.69
#